data_AF-A0A8C2W8P8-F1
#
_entry.id   AF-A0A8C2W8P8-F1
#
_cell.length_a   1.000
_cell.length_b   1.000
_cell.length_c   1.000
_cell.angle_alpha   90.00
_cell.angle_beta   90.00
_cell.angle_gamma   90.00
#
_symmetry.space_group_name_H-M   'P 1'
#
loop_
_entity.id
_entity.type
_entity.pdbx_description
1 polymer ?
#
loop_
_entity_poly.entity_id
_entity_poly.type
_entity_poly.pdbx_seq_one_letter_code
_entity_poly.pdbx_strand_id
1 'polypeptide(L)'
;MDSGFSSEASPPASGPCRPVTDYRTRWSGIQRHHLQDAIPFAQAREEILGILKGKVVVGHSIYNDFEVLDVLHPGHMVRDTCTMRLLSRLAGFPSERCTSLKILATRLLNRKIQVGRRGHCSVEDALASLDLYKLVEGEWESERVQQCELKDDDAAPREPSVASSNHYMQDEYWPDDVIPDSQ
;
A
#
# COMPACT_ATOMS: atom_id res chain seq x y z
N MET A 1 27.70 -41.88 -22.37
CA MET A 1 26.43 -42.27 -21.73
C MET A 1 26.46 -41.63 -20.36
N ASP A 2 25.62 -40.71 -19.95
CA ASP A 2 24.56 -39.93 -20.57
C ASP A 2 24.45 -38.72 -19.63
N SER A 3 24.68 -37.52 -20.14
CA SER A 3 24.61 -36.29 -19.36
C SER A 3 23.14 -35.89 -19.28
N GLY A 4 22.48 -36.26 -18.18
CA GLY A 4 21.10 -35.88 -17.89
C GLY A 4 20.96 -34.36 -17.82
N PHE A 5 20.47 -33.78 -18.91
CA PHE A 5 20.05 -32.40 -19.00
C PHE A 5 18.78 -32.27 -18.15
N SER A 6 18.90 -31.66 -16.97
CA SER A 6 17.77 -31.28 -16.14
C SER A 6 16.84 -30.39 -16.97
N SER A 7 15.68 -30.92 -17.32
CA SER A 7 14.59 -30.19 -17.95
C SER A 7 14.19 -29.01 -17.08
N GLU A 8 14.66 -27.81 -17.41
CA GLU A 8 14.02 -26.56 -16.99
C GLU A 8 12.60 -26.56 -17.57
N ALA A 9 11.63 -26.90 -16.73
CA ALA A 9 10.22 -26.75 -17.07
C ALA A 9 9.96 -25.25 -17.29
N SER A 10 9.57 -24.88 -18.51
CA SER A 10 9.15 -23.52 -18.82
C SER A 10 8.08 -23.06 -17.82
N PRO A 11 8.15 -21.81 -17.32
CA PRO A 11 7.18 -21.31 -16.37
C PRO A 11 5.76 -21.42 -16.97
N PRO A 12 4.74 -21.76 -16.14
CA PRO A 12 3.38 -21.92 -16.63
C PRO A 12 2.87 -20.63 -17.27
N ALA A 13 2.14 -20.77 -18.38
CA ALA A 13 1.61 -19.65 -19.16
C ALA A 13 0.51 -18.85 -18.43
N SER A 14 -0.09 -19.42 -17.37
CA SER A 14 -1.09 -18.78 -16.52
C SER A 14 -1.04 -19.35 -15.10
N GLY A 15 -1.47 -18.55 -14.11
CA GLY A 15 -1.59 -18.98 -12.73
C GLY A 15 -0.27 -19.06 -11.93
N PRO A 16 -0.31 -19.61 -10.70
CA PRO A 16 0.83 -19.63 -9.80
C PRO A 16 1.94 -20.57 -10.27
N CYS A 17 3.21 -20.17 -10.07
CA CYS A 17 4.39 -20.94 -10.48
C CYS A 17 4.55 -22.27 -9.73
N ARG A 18 3.83 -22.48 -8.62
CA ARG A 18 3.84 -23.69 -7.82
C ARG A 18 2.41 -24.13 -7.47
N PRO A 19 2.16 -25.42 -7.23
CA PRO A 19 0.85 -25.90 -6.81
C PRO A 19 0.38 -25.23 -5.51
N VAL A 20 -0.87 -24.76 -5.51
CA VAL A 20 -1.50 -24.16 -4.31
C VAL A 20 -1.91 -25.27 -3.34
N THR A 21 -1.39 -25.20 -2.12
CA THR A 21 -1.70 -26.15 -1.03
C THR A 21 -2.92 -25.70 -0.22
N ASP A 22 -3.08 -24.41 0.00
CA ASP A 22 -4.23 -23.80 0.67
C ASP A 22 -4.52 -22.41 0.08
N TYR A 23 -5.77 -22.18 -0.31
CA TYR A 23 -6.23 -20.91 -0.88
C TYR A 23 -6.51 -19.86 0.20
N ARG A 24 -6.64 -20.27 1.46
CA ARG A 24 -7.01 -19.42 2.60
C ARG A 24 -8.25 -18.57 2.32
N THR A 25 -9.25 -19.14 1.63
CA THR A 25 -10.43 -18.43 1.09
C THR A 25 -11.16 -17.56 2.12
N ARG A 26 -11.20 -17.99 3.38
CA ARG A 26 -11.80 -17.20 4.49
C ARG A 26 -11.15 -15.82 4.66
N TRP A 27 -9.87 -15.68 4.33
CA TRP A 27 -9.12 -14.44 4.44
C TRP A 27 -8.89 -13.79 3.08
N SER A 28 -8.49 -14.57 2.08
CA SER A 28 -8.11 -14.04 0.77
C SER A 28 -9.29 -13.74 -0.16
N GLY A 29 -10.45 -14.37 0.06
CA GLY A 29 -11.53 -14.41 -0.91
C GLY A 29 -11.23 -15.21 -2.18
N ILE A 30 -10.04 -15.83 -2.28
CA ILE A 30 -9.59 -16.56 -3.46
C ILE A 30 -10.08 -18.01 -3.44
N GLN A 31 -10.54 -18.49 -4.60
CA GLN A 31 -10.94 -19.86 -4.86
C GLN A 31 -10.17 -20.44 -6.04
N ARG A 32 -10.16 -21.77 -6.20
CA ARG A 32 -9.48 -22.47 -7.30
C ARG A 32 -9.78 -21.88 -8.68
N HIS A 33 -11.04 -21.51 -8.94
CA HIS A 33 -11.44 -21.01 -10.25
C HIS A 33 -10.89 -19.62 -10.55
N HIS A 34 -10.58 -18.79 -9.53
CA HIS A 34 -9.95 -17.49 -9.74
C HIS A 34 -8.52 -17.60 -10.29
N LEU A 35 -7.88 -18.77 -10.16
CA LEU A 35 -6.50 -19.00 -10.59
C LEU A 35 -6.37 -19.75 -11.93
N GLN A 36 -7.47 -20.17 -12.56
CA GLN A 36 -7.42 -20.95 -13.80
C GLN A 36 -6.83 -20.12 -14.96
N ASP A 37 -7.26 -18.86 -15.07
CA ASP A 37 -6.82 -17.92 -16.11
C ASP A 37 -6.17 -16.67 -15.49
N ALA A 38 -5.60 -16.82 -14.29
CA ALA A 38 -4.93 -15.71 -13.63
C ALA A 38 -3.67 -15.29 -14.37
N ILE A 39 -3.41 -13.99 -14.38
CA ILE A 39 -2.15 -13.42 -14.87
C ILE A 39 -0.96 -14.06 -14.12
N PRO A 40 0.14 -14.38 -14.82
CA PRO A 40 1.34 -14.88 -14.18
C PRO A 40 1.86 -13.89 -13.13
N PHE A 41 2.38 -14.41 -12.01
CA PHE A 41 2.86 -13.57 -10.91
C PHE A 41 3.91 -12.54 -11.35
N ALA A 42 4.84 -12.93 -12.23
CA ALA A 42 5.87 -12.03 -12.74
C ALA A 42 5.28 -10.82 -13.48
N GLN A 43 4.26 -11.04 -14.32
CA GLN A 43 3.57 -9.99 -15.04
C GLN A 43 2.77 -9.10 -14.07
N ALA A 44 2.00 -9.71 -13.16
CA ALA A 44 1.26 -8.97 -12.14
C ALA A 44 2.18 -8.06 -11.31
N ARG A 45 3.33 -8.60 -10.91
CA ARG A 45 4.34 -7.86 -10.15
C ARG A 45 4.91 -6.69 -10.95
N GLU A 46 5.24 -6.88 -12.22
CA GLU A 46 5.74 -5.80 -13.08
C GLU A 46 4.72 -4.65 -13.18
N GLU A 47 3.44 -4.97 -13.42
CA GLU A 47 2.36 -3.99 -13.48
C GLU A 47 2.21 -3.23 -12.15
N ILE A 48 2.20 -3.95 -11.02
CA ILE A 48 2.12 -3.35 -9.68
C ILE A 48 3.30 -2.41 -9.43
N LEU A 49 4.53 -2.83 -9.73
CA LEU A 49 5.72 -2.00 -9.53
C LEU A 49 5.70 -0.74 -10.41
N GLY A 50 5.17 -0.82 -11.62
CA GLY A 50 4.92 0.33 -12.48
C GLY A 50 3.97 1.34 -11.83
N ILE A 51 2.89 0.85 -11.21
CA ILE A 51 1.92 1.70 -10.50
C ILE A 51 2.53 2.36 -9.26
N LEU A 52 3.31 1.61 -8.46
CA LEU A 52 3.89 2.11 -7.21
C LEU A 52 5.04 3.11 -7.41
N LYS A 53 5.66 3.14 -8.59
CA LYS A 53 6.85 3.95 -8.85
C LYS A 53 6.55 5.45 -8.63
N GLY A 54 7.33 6.07 -7.73
CA GLY A 54 7.24 7.49 -7.44
C GLY A 54 5.97 7.92 -6.70
N LYS A 55 5.19 6.97 -6.16
CA LYS A 55 3.95 7.27 -5.44
C LYS A 55 4.08 6.99 -3.95
N VAL A 56 3.37 7.77 -3.14
CA VAL A 56 3.14 7.44 -1.73
C VAL A 56 2.15 6.29 -1.66
N VAL A 57 2.48 5.26 -0.89
CA VAL A 57 1.67 4.03 -0.78
C VAL A 57 1.02 3.97 0.59
N VAL A 58 -0.31 3.99 0.61
CA VAL A 58 -1.13 3.88 1.82
C VAL A 58 -1.66 2.45 1.94
N GLY A 59 -1.60 1.88 3.14
CA GLY A 59 -2.17 0.56 3.41
C GLY A 59 -2.28 0.24 4.89
N HIS A 60 -2.52 -1.03 5.21
CA HIS A 60 -2.66 -1.52 6.58
C HIS A 60 -1.83 -2.78 6.79
N SER A 61 -0.75 -2.70 7.58
CA SER A 61 0.28 -3.73 7.67
C SER A 61 0.93 -4.03 6.31
N ILE A 62 1.14 -2.99 5.51
CA ILE A 62 1.52 -3.08 4.08
C ILE A 62 2.90 -3.70 3.84
N TYR A 63 3.74 -3.76 4.87
CA TYR A 63 5.02 -4.46 4.81
C TYR A 63 4.89 -5.94 4.44
N ASN A 64 3.79 -6.60 4.84
CA ASN A 64 3.53 -7.99 4.46
C ASN A 64 3.34 -8.12 2.94
N ASP A 65 2.66 -7.15 2.32
CA ASP A 65 2.43 -7.13 0.87
C ASP A 65 3.73 -6.87 0.12
N PHE A 66 4.57 -5.94 0.61
CA PHE A 66 5.88 -5.67 0.03
C PHE A 66 6.83 -6.87 0.12
N GLU A 67 6.80 -7.62 1.22
CA GLU A 67 7.59 -8.84 1.39
C GLU A 67 7.18 -9.90 0.36
N VAL A 68 5.87 -10.11 0.16
CA VAL A 68 5.36 -11.07 -0.84
C VAL A 68 5.68 -10.63 -2.27
N LEU A 69 5.67 -9.33 -2.54
CA LEU A 69 6.04 -8.76 -3.84
C LEU A 69 7.56 -8.68 -4.06
N ASP A 70 8.38 -8.99 -3.06
CA ASP A 70 9.84 -8.81 -3.10
C ASP A 70 10.23 -7.42 -3.61
N VAL A 71 9.73 -6.38 -2.92
CA VAL A 71 9.98 -4.97 -3.23
C VAL A 71 10.40 -4.17 -2.00
N LEU A 72 11.37 -3.29 -2.21
CA LEU A 72 11.76 -2.27 -1.24
C LEU A 72 11.16 -0.93 -1.68
N HIS A 73 10.09 -0.51 -1.02
CA HIS A 73 9.53 0.83 -1.21
C HIS A 73 10.15 1.80 -0.18
N PRO A 74 10.53 3.04 -0.58
CA PRO A 74 11.15 3.99 0.35
C PRO A 74 10.25 4.24 1.56
N GLY A 75 10.74 4.01 2.78
CA GLY A 75 9.92 4.10 3.99
C GLY A 75 9.29 5.49 4.20
N HIS A 76 9.90 6.56 3.67
CA HIS A 76 9.32 7.90 3.72
C HIS A 76 8.11 8.09 2.79
N MET A 77 7.91 7.20 1.82
CA MET A 77 6.78 7.16 0.91
C MET A 77 5.72 6.12 1.34
N VAL A 78 5.89 5.45 2.48
CA VAL A 78 4.89 4.52 3.02
C VAL A 78 4.04 5.21 4.07
N ARG A 79 2.73 4.95 4.04
CA ARG A 79 1.74 5.37 5.04
C ARG A 79 0.99 4.14 5.54
N ASP A 80 1.54 3.49 6.55
CA ASP A 80 0.95 2.29 7.15
C ASP A 80 0.00 2.64 8.31
N THR A 81 -1.30 2.58 8.02
CA THR A 81 -2.38 2.90 8.97
C THR A 81 -2.41 1.99 10.20
N CYS A 82 -1.80 0.80 10.13
CA CYS A 82 -1.70 -0.13 11.25
C CYS A 82 -0.77 0.40 12.35
N THR A 83 0.29 1.10 11.95
CA THR A 83 1.31 1.64 12.85
C THR A 83 1.00 3.05 13.35
N MET A 84 -0.02 3.69 12.77
CA MET A 84 -0.37 5.07 13.09
C MET A 84 -1.05 5.19 14.46
N ARG A 85 -0.29 5.70 15.44
CA ARG A 85 -0.75 5.87 16.83
C ARG A 85 -1.96 6.79 16.97
N LEU A 86 -2.14 7.74 16.05
CA LEU A 86 -3.28 8.65 16.07
C LEU A 86 -4.60 7.91 15.81
N LEU A 87 -4.63 6.98 14.84
CA LEU A 87 -5.81 6.18 14.54
C LEU A 87 -6.23 5.29 15.72
N SER A 88 -5.27 4.64 16.39
CA SER A 88 -5.56 3.87 17.60
C SER A 88 -6.13 4.73 18.73
N ARG A 89 -5.58 5.94 18.92
CA ARG A 89 -6.07 6.90 19.92
C ARG A 89 -7.49 7.36 19.62
N LEU A 90 -7.76 7.77 18.38
CA LEU A 90 -9.11 8.17 17.94
C LEU A 90 -10.12 7.03 18.08
N ALA A 91 -9.69 5.78 17.88
CA ALA A 91 -10.55 4.61 18.03
C ALA A 91 -10.76 4.18 19.50
N GLY A 92 -10.14 4.88 20.46
CA GLY A 92 -10.27 4.63 21.90
C GLY A 92 -9.42 3.46 22.42
N PHE A 93 -8.34 3.10 21.71
CA PHE A 93 -7.44 2.02 22.10
C PHE A 93 -6.08 2.54 22.58
N PRO A 94 -5.43 1.85 23.53
CA PRO A 94 -4.08 2.19 23.94
C PRO A 94 -3.11 2.08 22.75
N SER A 95 -2.20 3.04 22.64
CA SER A 95 -1.33 3.23 21.47
C SER A 95 -0.26 2.15 21.26
N GLU A 96 -0.23 1.11 22.08
CA GLU A 96 0.82 0.07 22.12
C GLU A 96 0.52 -1.14 21.22
N ARG A 97 -0.71 -1.26 20.70
CA ARG A 97 -1.08 -2.38 19.83
C ARG A 97 -1.63 -1.90 18.49
N CYS A 98 -1.11 -2.52 17.42
CA CYS A 98 -1.65 -2.47 16.08
C CYS A 98 -3.13 -2.88 16.11
N THR A 99 -4.02 -1.91 15.84
CA THR A 99 -5.46 -2.12 15.84
C THR A 99 -5.89 -2.64 14.47
N SER A 100 -6.71 -3.68 14.41
CA SER A 100 -7.09 -4.26 13.11
C SER A 100 -7.88 -3.27 12.24
N LEU A 101 -7.67 -3.36 10.92
CA LEU A 101 -8.40 -2.56 9.93
C LEU A 101 -9.92 -2.60 10.15
N LYS A 102 -10.46 -3.79 10.44
CA LYS A 102 -11.89 -3.98 10.71
C LYS A 102 -12.38 -3.17 11.91
N ILE A 103 -11.60 -3.12 12.99
CA ILE A 103 -11.94 -2.35 14.19
C ILE A 103 -11.86 -0.85 13.87
N LEU A 104 -10.79 -0.41 13.21
CA LEU A 104 -10.62 1.00 12.83
C LEU A 104 -11.74 1.48 11.90
N ALA A 105 -12.04 0.73 10.84
CA ALA A 105 -13.12 1.04 9.91
C ALA A 105 -14.49 1.08 10.61
N THR A 106 -14.74 0.17 11.54
CA THR A 106 -16.00 0.16 12.31
C THR A 106 -16.10 1.37 13.23
N ARG A 107 -15.02 1.74 13.92
CA ARG A 107 -15.01 2.80 14.94
C ARG A 107 -14.94 4.21 14.36
N LEU A 108 -14.13 4.39 13.31
CA LEU A 108 -13.79 5.71 12.78
C LEU A 108 -14.55 6.05 11.50
N LEU A 109 -14.83 5.04 10.66
CA LEU A 109 -15.56 5.24 9.40
C LEU A 109 -17.02 4.79 9.48
N ASN A 110 -17.45 4.25 10.63
CA ASN A 110 -18.76 3.61 10.82
C ASN A 110 -19.08 2.57 9.71
N ARG A 111 -18.05 1.88 9.20
CA ARG A 111 -18.13 0.94 8.08
C ARG A 111 -17.82 -0.48 8.55
N LYS A 112 -18.71 -1.42 8.25
CA LYS A 112 -18.48 -2.85 8.49
C LYS A 112 -17.85 -3.49 7.25
N ILE A 113 -16.53 -3.69 7.30
CA ILE A 113 -15.77 -4.38 6.25
C ILE A 113 -15.49 -5.84 6.62
N GLN A 114 -15.04 -6.65 5.65
CA GLN A 114 -14.69 -8.06 5.86
C GLN A 114 -15.86 -8.83 6.48
N VAL A 115 -17.05 -8.58 5.94
CA VAL A 115 -18.31 -9.18 6.37
C VAL A 115 -18.70 -10.35 5.47
N GLY A 116 -19.27 -11.39 6.08
CA GLY A 116 -19.76 -12.57 5.37
C GLY A 116 -18.77 -13.72 5.30
N ARG A 117 -19.11 -14.74 4.49
CA ARG A 117 -18.39 -16.03 4.41
C ARG A 117 -17.53 -16.17 3.15
N ARG A 118 -17.55 -15.19 2.25
CA ARG A 118 -16.87 -15.24 0.95
C ARG A 118 -15.40 -14.84 1.00
N GLY A 119 -14.86 -14.53 2.18
CA GLY A 119 -13.52 -13.98 2.35
C GLY A 119 -13.49 -12.46 2.35
N HIS A 120 -12.29 -11.89 2.39
CA HIS A 120 -12.12 -10.43 2.33
C HIS A 120 -12.08 -9.97 0.87
N CYS A 121 -12.32 -8.68 0.67
CA CYS A 121 -12.22 -8.03 -0.64
C CYS A 121 -11.04 -7.05 -0.58
N SER A 122 -10.03 -7.26 -1.43
CA SER A 122 -8.84 -6.39 -1.47
C SER A 122 -9.20 -4.93 -1.78
N VAL A 123 -10.18 -4.70 -2.65
CA VAL A 123 -10.67 -3.36 -2.99
C VAL A 123 -11.33 -2.68 -1.78
N GLU A 124 -12.15 -3.42 -1.02
CA GLU A 124 -12.77 -2.91 0.22
C GLU A 124 -11.71 -2.54 1.26
N ASP A 125 -10.72 -3.41 1.45
CA ASP A 125 -9.66 -3.21 2.44
C ASP A 125 -8.73 -2.05 2.05
N ALA A 126 -8.40 -1.90 0.76
CA ALA A 126 -7.60 -0.79 0.25
C ALA A 126 -8.32 0.56 0.41
N LEU A 127 -9.60 0.62 0.06
CA LEU A 127 -10.43 1.82 0.24
C LEU A 127 -10.58 2.19 1.71
N ALA A 128 -10.83 1.22 2.59
CA ALA A 128 -10.89 1.48 4.02
C ALA A 128 -9.57 2.02 4.58
N SER A 129 -8.43 1.50 4.12
CA SER A 129 -7.11 1.99 4.52
C SER A 129 -6.87 3.43 4.05
N LEU A 130 -7.22 3.75 2.80
CA LEU A 130 -7.10 5.11 2.27
C LEU A 130 -8.01 6.10 3.01
N ASP A 131 -9.26 5.71 3.28
CA ASP A 131 -10.20 6.55 4.01
C ASP A 131 -9.74 6.82 5.45
N LEU A 132 -9.14 5.82 6.11
CA LEU A 132 -8.52 6.00 7.42
C LEU A 132 -7.35 6.97 7.36
N TYR A 133 -6.50 6.89 6.34
CA TYR A 133 -5.41 7.86 6.15
C TYR A 133 -5.95 9.28 5.98
N LYS A 134 -6.96 9.48 5.13
CA LYS A 134 -7.58 10.80 4.91
C LYS A 134 -8.14 11.44 6.17
N LEU A 135 -8.63 10.65 7.14
CA LEU A 135 -9.09 11.18 8.43
C LEU A 135 -7.99 11.87 9.24
N VAL A 136 -6.73 11.47 9.03
CA VAL A 136 -5.58 11.92 9.83
C VAL A 136 -4.48 12.55 8.97
N GLU A 137 -4.72 12.75 7.68
CA GLU A 137 -3.72 13.18 6.68
C GLU A 137 -3.00 14.46 7.11
N GLY A 138 -3.73 15.49 7.53
CA GLY A 138 -3.14 16.76 7.96
C GLY A 138 -2.18 16.62 9.14
N GLU A 139 -2.58 15.90 10.20
CA GLU A 139 -1.72 15.66 11.36
C GLU A 139 -0.55 14.74 11.01
N TRP A 140 -0.79 13.69 10.21
CA TRP A 140 0.23 12.74 9.78
C TRP A 140 1.34 13.44 9.00
N GLU A 141 1.01 14.17 7.94
CA GLU A 141 2.01 14.80 7.10
C GLU A 141 2.78 15.89 7.85
N SER A 142 2.11 16.61 8.75
CA SER A 142 2.75 17.61 9.63
C SER A 142 3.78 16.99 10.57
N GLU A 143 3.44 15.89 11.26
CA GLU A 143 4.37 15.16 12.14
C GLU A 143 5.61 14.68 11.38
N ARG A 144 5.46 14.30 10.11
CA ARG A 144 6.57 13.81 9.28
C ARG A 144 7.50 14.92 8.80
N VAL A 145 6.95 16.08 8.40
CA VAL A 145 7.77 17.26 8.05
C VAL A 145 8.63 17.66 9.25
N GLN A 146 8.02 17.75 10.44
CA GLN A 146 8.75 18.08 11.67
C GLN A 146 9.86 17.06 11.98
N GLN A 147 9.61 15.76 11.72
CA GLN A 147 10.59 14.71 11.96
C GLN A 147 11.73 14.69 10.94
N CYS A 148 11.55 15.28 9.76
CA CYS A 148 12.62 15.53 8.80
C CYS A 148 13.47 16.73 9.21
N GLU A 149 12.85 17.86 9.58
CA GLU A 149 13.57 19.08 10.00
C GLU A 149 14.48 18.83 11.21
N LEU A 150 14.02 18.05 12.19
CA LEU A 150 14.81 17.72 13.38
C LEU A 150 16.01 16.79 13.12
N LYS A 151 16.11 16.16 11.95
CA LYS A 151 17.22 15.25 11.60
C LYS A 151 18.33 15.93 10.81
N ASP A 152 18.07 17.11 10.26
CA ASP A 152 19.06 17.87 9.49
C ASP A 152 19.99 18.71 10.40
N ASP A 153 19.61 18.93 11.67
CA ASP A 153 20.42 19.68 12.64
C ASP A 153 21.58 18.89 13.29
N ASP A 154 21.60 17.55 13.16
CA ASP A 154 22.69 16.67 13.65
C ASP A 154 23.70 16.27 12.56
N ALA A 155 23.49 16.71 11.31
CA ALA A 155 24.41 16.48 10.21
C ALA A 155 25.26 17.73 9.95
N ALA A 156 26.58 17.59 10.05
CA ALA A 156 27.55 18.66 9.77
C ALA A 156 27.24 19.40 8.44
N PRO A 157 27.54 20.71 8.34
CA PRO A 157 27.08 21.52 7.21
C PRO A 157 27.64 20.97 5.90
N ARG A 158 26.75 20.48 5.04
CA ARG A 158 27.04 20.32 3.61
C ARG A 158 26.24 21.37 2.86
N GLU A 159 26.98 22.22 2.15
CA GLU A 159 26.50 23.28 1.28
C GLU A 159 25.27 22.85 0.45
N PRO A 160 24.18 23.63 0.45
CA PRO A 160 22.93 23.23 -0.19
C PRO A 160 23.04 23.38 -1.71
N SER A 161 23.04 22.26 -2.45
CA SER A 161 22.66 22.29 -3.86
C SER A 161 21.14 22.33 -3.93
N VAL A 162 20.61 23.54 -4.06
CA VAL A 162 19.19 23.82 -4.27
C VAL A 162 18.76 23.23 -5.63
N ALA A 163 18.34 21.97 -5.62
CA ALA A 163 17.52 21.37 -6.68
C ALA A 163 16.09 21.24 -6.17
N SER A 164 15.48 22.42 -6.03
CA SER A 164 14.06 22.78 -5.99
C SER A 164 13.03 21.65 -5.81
N SER A 165 12.46 21.61 -4.59
CA SER A 165 11.23 20.92 -4.18
C SER A 165 9.95 21.53 -4.80
N ASN A 166 9.96 21.87 -6.10
CA ASN A 166 8.82 22.47 -6.79
C ASN A 166 8.18 21.57 -7.87
N HIS A 167 8.64 20.32 -8.02
CA HIS A 167 8.17 19.45 -9.09
C HIS A 167 6.79 18.81 -8.84
N TYR A 168 6.28 18.81 -7.60
CA TYR A 168 5.00 18.18 -7.25
C TYR A 168 3.76 19.07 -7.52
N MET A 169 3.94 20.37 -7.75
CA MET A 169 2.83 21.32 -7.96
C MET A 169 2.54 21.61 -9.45
N GLN A 170 3.04 20.77 -10.36
CA GLN A 170 2.98 20.96 -11.82
C GLN A 170 2.12 19.90 -12.54
N ASP A 171 1.25 19.19 -11.81
CA ASP A 171 0.28 18.26 -12.41
C ASP A 171 -0.85 19.04 -13.12
N GLU A 172 -0.64 19.32 -14.41
CA GLU A 172 -1.65 19.84 -15.34
C GLU A 172 -2.51 18.68 -15.89
N TYR A 173 -3.46 18.20 -15.08
CA TYR A 173 -4.57 17.38 -15.60
C TYR A 173 -5.88 17.71 -14.86
N TRP A 174 -6.25 18.98 -14.86
CA TRP A 174 -7.60 19.42 -14.51
C TRP A 174 -8.11 20.28 -15.68
N PRO A 175 -9.22 19.93 -16.34
CA PRO A 175 -9.77 20.74 -17.43
C PRO A 175 -10.18 22.13 -16.92
N ASP A 176 -9.91 23.16 -17.74
CA ASP A 176 -10.08 24.59 -17.41
C ASP A 176 -11.53 25.03 -17.14
N ASP A 177 -12.50 24.14 -17.30
CA ASP A 177 -13.93 24.46 -17.25
C ASP A 177 -14.52 24.54 -15.81
N VAL A 178 -13.68 24.45 -14.77
CA VAL A 178 -14.13 24.44 -13.35
C VAL A 178 -13.69 25.66 -12.53
N ILE A 179 -13.10 26.69 -13.15
CA ILE A 179 -12.85 27.96 -12.45
C ILE A 179 -13.98 28.95 -12.78
N PRO A 180 -14.88 29.28 -11.82
CA PRO A 180 -15.81 30.38 -12.03
C PRO A 180 -15.05 31.71 -12.03
N ASP A 181 -15.27 32.53 -13.05
CA ASP A 181 -14.72 33.87 -13.17
C ASP A 181 -14.98 34.69 -11.91
N SER A 182 -13.92 34.97 -11.15
CA SER A 182 -13.94 35.91 -10.04
C SER A 182 -13.70 37.33 -10.57
N GLN A 183 -14.76 38.13 -10.67
CA GLN A 183 -14.70 39.60 -10.54
C GLN A 183 -15.31 40.02 -9.22
#